data_AF-X1QY98-F1
#
_entry.id   AF-X1QY98-F1
#
_cell.length_a   1.000
_cell.length_b   1.000
_cell.length_c   1.000
_cell.angle_alpha   90.00
_cell.angle_beta   90.00
_cell.angle_gamma   90.00
#
_symmetry.space_group_name_H-M   'P 1'
#
loop_
_entity.id
_entity.type
_entity.pdbx_description
1 polymer ?
#
loop_
_entity_poly.entity_id
_entity_poly.type
_entity_poly.pdbx_seq_one_letter_code
_entity_poly.pdbx_strand_id
1 'polypeptide(L)' 'QVKPPTLKQYLYRRAVSEAMEKVKGKVGVTLNPATGIPIPESALAAREALKGLTTEKILAEHPEWKEDYERDIRRE' A
#
# COMPACT_ATOMS: atom_id res chain seq x y z
N GLN A 1 14.31 0.69 -21.75
CA GLN A 1 12.95 0.16 -21.49
C GLN A 1 12.83 -0.17 -20.02
N VAL A 2 11.79 0.33 -19.35
CA VAL A 2 11.45 -0.07 -17.98
C VAL A 2 10.78 -1.45 -18.08
N LYS A 3 11.25 -2.44 -17.32
CA LYS A 3 10.61 -3.77 -17.32
C LYS A 3 9.21 -3.64 -16.69
N PRO A 4 8.18 -4.34 -17.21
CA PRO A 4 6.87 -4.33 -16.59
C PRO A 4 6.99 -4.88 -15.16
N PRO A 5 6.23 -4.32 -14.21
CA PRO A 5 6.25 -4.77 -12.82
C PRO A 5 5.82 -6.23 -12.74
N THR A 6 6.34 -6.97 -11.76
CA THR A 6 5.78 -8.31 -11.45
C THR A 6 4.40 -8.19 -10.78
N LEU A 7 3.57 -9.23 -10.86
CA LEU A 7 2.24 -9.25 -10.22
C LEU A 7 2.31 -8.86 -8.73
N LYS A 8 3.30 -9.38 -7.99
CA LYS A 8 3.52 -9.02 -6.58
C LYS A 8 3.79 -7.53 -6.40
N GLN A 9 4.62 -6.93 -7.27
CA GLN A 9 4.93 -5.51 -7.23
C GLN A 9 3.74 -4.64 -7.61
N TYR A 10 2.94 -5.05 -8.60
CA TYR A 10 1.73 -4.35 -9.01
C TYR A 10 0.70 -4.31 -7.88
N LEU A 11 0.39 -5.47 -7.30
CA LEU A 11 -0.57 -5.60 -6.20
C LEU A 11 -0.14 -4.79 -4.98
N TYR A 12 1.15 -4.88 -4.61
CA TYR A 12 1.69 -4.12 -3.50
C TYR A 12 1.60 -2.61 -3.73
N ARG A 13 1.99 -2.12 -4.92
CA ARG A 13 1.94 -0.68 -5.24
C ARG A 13 0.51 -0.14 -5.24
N ARG A 14 -0.44 -0.92 -5.76
CA ARG A 14 -1.86 -0.54 -5.75
C ARG A 14 -2.41 -0.48 -4.34
N ALA A 15 -2.19 -1.52 -3.53
CA ALA A 15 -2.61 -1.54 -2.13
C ALA A 15 -2.00 -0.40 -1.31
N VAL A 16 -0.71 -0.10 -1.52
CA VAL A 16 -0.06 1.04 -0.87
C VAL A 16 -0.70 2.36 -1.29
N SER A 17 -1.03 2.52 -2.57
CA SER A 17 -1.66 3.75 -3.07
C SER A 17 -3.03 3.96 -2.42
N GLU A 18 -3.87 2.93 -2.38
CA GLU A 18 -5.19 3.00 -1.73
C GLU A 18 -5.09 3.21 -0.21
N ALA A 19 -4.12 2.58 0.45
CA ALA A 19 -3.87 2.79 1.87
C ALA A 19 -3.42 4.24 2.14
N MET A 20 -2.54 4.79 1.29
CA MET A 20 -2.05 6.15 1.43
C MET A 20 -3.11 7.20 1.11
N GLU A 21 -4.06 6.91 0.21
CA GLU A 21 -5.24 7.77 0.00
C GLU A 21 -6.07 7.91 1.27
N LYS A 22 -6.25 6.83 2.03
CA LYS A 22 -6.96 6.87 3.33
C LYS A 22 -6.20 7.66 4.40
N VAL A 23 -4.88 7.78 4.27
CA VAL A 23 -4.01 8.52 5.19
C VAL A 23 -3.86 9.99 4.78
N LYS A 24 -4.18 10.31 3.52
CA LYS A 24 -4.08 11.67 2.96
C LYS A 24 -4.96 12.63 3.76
N GLY A 25 -4.34 13.69 4.29
CA GLY A 25 -5.02 14.71 5.10
C GLY A 25 -4.82 14.59 6.61
N LYS A 26 -4.16 13.53 7.10
CA LYS A 26 -3.70 13.49 8.50
C LYS A 26 -2.50 14.44 8.67
N VAL A 27 -2.70 15.50 9.45
CA VAL A 27 -1.70 16.52 9.75
C VAL A 27 -1.54 16.61 11.26
N GLY A 28 -0.32 16.49 11.75
CA GLY A 28 -0.02 16.49 13.18
C GLY A 28 1.18 15.62 13.53
N VAL A 29 1.68 15.78 14.75
CA VAL A 29 2.75 14.98 15.33
C VAL A 29 2.20 14.28 16.57
N THR A 30 2.40 12.96 16.63
CA THR A 30 2.00 12.12 17.76
C THR A 30 3.21 11.36 18.31
N LEU A 31 3.11 10.86 19.53
CA LEU A 31 4.16 10.03 20.14
C LEU A 31 4.01 8.60 19.64
N ASN A 32 5.09 8.04 19.08
CA ASN A 32 5.13 6.65 18.70
C ASN A 32 5.10 5.77 19.96
N PRO A 33 4.08 4.91 20.17
CA PRO A 33 4.00 4.06 21.35
C PRO A 33 5.11 3.00 21.43
N ALA A 34 5.76 2.66 20.30
CA ALA A 34 6.83 1.66 20.25
C ALA A 34 8.21 2.22 20.57
N THR A 35 8.46 3.50 20.30
CA THR A 35 9.80 4.11 20.45
C THR A 35 9.82 5.33 21.37
N GLY A 36 8.66 5.89 21.73
CA GLY A 36 8.55 7.13 22.49
C GLY A 36 8.97 8.39 21.73
N ILE A 37 9.25 8.29 20.43
CA ILE A 37 9.71 9.40 19.59
C ILE A 37 8.51 10.07 18.90
N PRO A 38 8.47 11.41 18.81
CA PRO A 38 7.47 12.12 18.01
C PRO A 38 7.57 11.72 16.53
N ILE A 39 6.45 11.31 15.95
CA ILE A 39 6.31 10.94 14.54
C ILE A 39 5.08 11.64 13.94
N PRO A 40 5.06 11.92 12.63
CA PRO A 40 3.85 12.40 11.98
C PRO A 40 2.70 11.41 12.14
N GLU A 41 1.50 11.90 12.42
CA GLU A 41 0.30 11.05 12.53
C GLU A 41 0.02 10.28 11.24
N SER A 42 0.31 10.89 10.09
CA SER A 42 0.23 10.24 8.79
C SER A 42 1.21 9.05 8.69
N ALA A 43 2.43 9.18 9.21
CA ALA A 43 3.40 8.09 9.20
C ALA A 43 2.98 6.94 10.12
N LEU A 44 2.41 7.24 11.29
CA LEU A 44 1.84 6.21 12.18
C LEU A 44 0.69 5.48 11.50
N ALA A 45 -0.27 6.23 10.96
CA ALA A 45 -1.43 5.67 10.27
C ALA A 45 -1.05 4.85 9.04
N ALA A 46 -0.07 5.29 8.26
CA ALA A 46 0.45 4.52 7.12
C ALA A 46 1.10 3.21 7.59
N ARG A 47 1.89 3.27 8.66
CA ARG A 47 2.52 2.07 9.22
C ARG A 47 1.47 1.06 9.70
N GLU A 48 0.40 1.52 10.32
CA GLU A 48 -0.72 0.66 10.74
C GLU A 48 -1.48 0.09 9.55
N ALA A 49 -1.83 0.92 8.57
CA ALA A 49 -2.56 0.50 7.36
C ALA A 49 -1.78 -0.52 6.52
N LEU A 50 -0.44 -0.43 6.52
CA LEU A 50 0.43 -1.37 5.80
C LEU A 50 0.86 -2.57 6.65
N LYS A 51 0.52 -2.61 7.94
CA LYS A 51 0.98 -3.65 8.86
C LYS A 51 0.35 -4.99 8.50
N GLY A 52 1.19 -5.96 8.13
CA GLY A 52 0.73 -7.32 7.80
C GLY A 52 0.01 -7.42 6.46
N LEU A 53 0.18 -6.43 5.59
CA LEU A 53 -0.26 -6.44 4.20
C LEU A 53 0.63 -7.42 3.40
N THR A 54 0.08 -8.57 3.03
CA THR A 54 0.77 -9.57 2.20
C THR A 54 0.06 -9.71 0.87
N THR A 55 0.79 -10.11 -0.17
CA THR A 55 0.21 -10.32 -1.51
C THR A 55 -0.96 -11.30 -1.49
N GLU A 56 -0.89 -12.32 -0.64
CA GLU A 56 -1.94 -13.32 -0.47
C GLU A 56 -3.23 -12.72 0.12
N LYS A 57 -3.11 -11.84 1.12
CA LYS A 57 -4.25 -11.12 1.67
C LYS A 57 -4.85 -10.14 0.67
N ILE A 58 -4.00 -9.41 -0.06
CA ILE A 58 -4.45 -8.48 -1.10
C ILE A 58 -5.25 -9.24 -2.16
N LEU A 59 -4.80 -10.42 -2.60
CA LEU A 59 -5.54 -11.24 -3.57
C LEU A 59 -6.80 -11.89 -3.01
N ALA A 60 -6.83 -12.17 -1.70
CA ALA A 60 -8.04 -12.69 -1.05
C ALA A 60 -9.13 -11.60 -0.94
N GLU A 61 -8.74 -10.35 -0.68
CA GLU A 61 -9.66 -9.21 -0.59
C GLU A 61 -10.04 -8.64 -1.97
N HIS A 62 -9.10 -8.66 -2.92
CA HIS A 62 -9.24 -8.11 -4.26
C HIS A 62 -8.72 -9.09 -5.34
N PRO A 63 -9.43 -10.21 -5.57
CA PRO A 63 -9.05 -11.17 -6.60
C PRO A 63 -9.03 -10.55 -8.01
N GLU A 64 -9.86 -9.52 -8.25
CA GLU A 64 -10.00 -8.81 -9.52
C GLU A 64 -8.72 -8.05 -9.94
N TRP A 65 -7.85 -7.70 -9.00
CA TRP A 65 -6.61 -6.99 -9.32
C TRP A 65 -5.60 -7.84 -10.10
N LYS A 66 -5.76 -9.16 -10.06
CA LYS A 66 -4.96 -10.05 -10.92
C LYS A 66 -5.33 -9.86 -12.40
N GLU A 67 -6.62 -9.74 -12.69
CA GLU A 67 -7.11 -9.51 -14.06
C GLU A 67 -6.73 -8.10 -14.54
N ASP A 68 -6.79 -7.11 -13.65
CA ASP A 68 -6.33 -5.75 -13.94
C ASP A 68 -4.84 -5.71 -14.30
N TYR A 69 -4.00 -6.45 -13.57
CA TYR A 69 -2.57 -6.59 -13.89
C TYR A 69 -2.35 -7.21 -15.28
N GLU A 70 -3.06 -8.29 -15.59
CA GLU A 70 -2.94 -8.95 -16.90
C GLU A 70 -3.39 -8.04 -18.05
N ARG A 71 -4.38 -7.16 -17.81
CA ARG A 71 -4.83 -6.16 -18.76
C ARG A 71 -3.83 -5.02 -18.92
N ASP A 72 -3.25 -4.53 -17.83
CA ASP A 72 -2.32 -3.39 -17.84
C ASP A 72 -0.99 -3.77 -18.49
N ILE A 73 -0.43 -4.96 -18.22
CA ILE A 73 0.78 -5.45 -18.89
C ILE A 73 0.58 -5.66 -20.39
N ARG A 74 -0.63 -6.04 -20.83
CA ARG A 74 -0.91 -6.18 -22.27
C ARG A 74 -1.02 -4.85 -23.01
N ARG A 75 -1.17 -3.72 -22.29
CA ARG A 75 -1.29 -2.38 -22.86
C ARG A 75 0.03 -1.62 -22.96
N GLU A 76 1.07 -2.02 -22.23
CA GLU A 76 2.45 -1.49 -22.32
C GLU A 76 3.30 -2.21 -23.38
#